data_AF-A0A239PF11-F1
#
_entry.id   AF-A0A239PF11-F1
#
_cell.length_a   1.000
_cell.length_b   1.000
_cell.length_c   1.000
_cell.angle_alpha   90.00
_cell.angle_beta   90.00
_cell.angle_gamma   90.00
#
_symmetry.space_group_name_H-M   'P 1'
#
loop_
_entity.id
_entity.type
_entity.pdbx_description
1 polymer ?
#
loop_
_entity_poly.entity_id
_entity_poly.type
_entity_poly.pdbx_seq_one_letter_code
_entity_poly.pdbx_strand_id
1 'polypeptide(L)'
;MAHGDTRVREGRGRDRTHLYPGRPRRIAPSFTEQEMADVQKAAEDAGLTPTGFLAEAGLAAARGTPPASLDRGREGLAQLQAELFDARVAVGRIGTNLNQAVAALNATGAAPDWLIQAVAMCERRMQALDEVISMVDRRLQ
;
A
#
# COMPACT_ATOMS: atom_id res chain seq x y z
N MET A 1 41.29 30.67 -16.59
CA MET A 1 39.89 30.69 -16.12
C MET A 1 39.27 29.34 -16.45
N ALA A 2 39.40 28.35 -15.56
CA ALA A 2 38.85 27.01 -15.74
C ALA A 2 37.44 26.97 -15.15
N HIS A 3 36.43 26.81 -16.00
CA HIS A 3 35.05 26.62 -15.57
C HIS A 3 34.84 25.13 -15.26
N GLY A 4 34.77 24.80 -13.97
CA GLY A 4 34.47 23.45 -13.50
C GLY A 4 32.99 23.15 -13.66
N ASP A 5 32.65 22.33 -14.66
CA ASP A 5 31.31 21.77 -14.84
C ASP A 5 31.08 20.68 -13.78
N THR A 6 30.41 21.07 -12.69
CA THR A 6 30.06 20.17 -11.59
C THR A 6 28.75 19.47 -11.95
N ARG A 7 28.86 18.32 -12.63
CA ARG A 7 27.70 17.44 -12.85
C ARG A 7 27.29 16.81 -11.53
N VAL A 8 26.15 17.27 -11.02
CA VAL A 8 25.42 16.70 -9.89
C VAL A 8 25.17 15.23 -10.20
N ARG A 9 25.77 14.33 -9.42
CA ARG A 9 25.49 12.90 -9.50
C ARG A 9 24.15 12.64 -8.83
N GLU A 10 23.09 12.55 -9.63
CA GLU A 10 21.80 12.01 -9.19
C GLU A 10 22.03 10.64 -8.54
N GLY A 11 21.43 10.46 -7.36
CA GLY A 11 21.66 9.30 -6.50
C GLY A 11 21.38 8.00 -7.27
N ARG A 12 22.39 7.12 -7.34
CA ARG A 12 22.20 5.80 -7.95
C ARG A 12 21.11 5.06 -7.16
N GLY A 13 19.98 4.80 -7.83
CA GLY A 13 18.96 3.88 -7.34
C GLY A 13 19.61 2.57 -6.90
N ARG A 14 18.99 1.86 -5.95
CA ARG A 14 19.61 0.67 -5.37
C ARG A 14 19.84 -0.38 -6.45
N ASP A 15 21.05 -0.90 -6.50
CA ASP A 15 21.34 -2.08 -7.31
C ASP A 15 20.70 -3.32 -6.69
N ARG A 16 20.28 -4.25 -7.54
CA ARG A 16 19.75 -5.56 -7.11
C ARG A 16 20.80 -6.29 -6.26
N THR A 17 20.36 -7.22 -5.41
CA THR A 17 21.27 -8.03 -4.58
C THR A 17 22.48 -8.55 -5.38
N HIS A 18 23.67 -8.13 -4.96
CA HIS A 18 24.94 -8.55 -5.55
C HIS A 18 25.19 -10.04 -5.27
N LEU A 19 25.65 -10.77 -6.29
CA LEU A 19 26.03 -12.19 -6.20
C LEU A 19 27.53 -12.34 -6.46
N TYR A 20 28.18 -13.26 -5.73
CA TYR A 20 29.55 -13.67 -6.00
C TYR A 20 29.67 -15.20 -6.14
N PRO A 21 30.27 -15.71 -7.23
CA PRO A 21 30.71 -14.98 -8.41
C PRO A 21 29.53 -14.28 -9.13
N GLY A 22 29.84 -13.21 -9.86
CA GLY A 22 28.84 -12.41 -10.57
C GLY A 22 28.02 -13.24 -11.58
N ARG A 23 26.83 -12.75 -11.95
CA ARG A 23 25.93 -13.45 -12.89
C ARG A 23 26.64 -13.65 -14.25
N PRO A 24 26.87 -14.89 -14.70
CA PRO A 24 27.73 -15.16 -15.86
C PRO A 24 27.03 -14.99 -17.22
N ARG A 25 25.70 -14.82 -17.24
CA ARG A 25 24.88 -14.71 -18.46
C ARG A 25 24.25 -13.33 -18.54
N ARG A 26 24.38 -12.66 -19.69
CA ARG A 26 23.83 -11.33 -19.96
C ARG A 26 22.95 -11.36 -21.21
N ILE A 27 21.83 -10.65 -21.15
CA ILE A 27 20.96 -10.31 -22.28
C ILE A 27 20.99 -8.78 -22.43
N ALA A 28 21.06 -8.27 -23.65
CA ALA A 28 21.09 -6.84 -23.96
C ALA A 28 19.94 -6.48 -24.92
N PRO A 29 18.80 -6.01 -24.40
CA PRO A 29 17.69 -5.52 -25.23
C PRO A 29 17.99 -4.11 -25.79
N SER A 30 17.37 -3.80 -26.92
CA SER A 30 17.35 -2.46 -27.52
C SER A 30 15.96 -1.85 -27.37
N PHE A 31 15.90 -0.53 -27.15
CA PHE A 31 14.66 0.21 -26.91
C PHE A 31 14.59 1.45 -27.80
N THR A 32 13.39 1.84 -28.18
CA THR A 32 13.08 3.19 -28.65
C THR A 32 13.21 4.19 -27.49
N GLU A 33 13.24 5.50 -27.80
CA GLU A 33 13.32 6.54 -26.77
C GLU A 33 12.13 6.49 -25.81
N GLN A 34 10.92 6.24 -26.33
CA GLN A 34 9.72 6.12 -25.50
C GLN A 34 9.78 4.91 -24.57
N GLU A 35 10.14 3.73 -25.09
CA GLU A 35 10.28 2.52 -24.27
C GLU A 35 11.35 2.70 -23.19
N MET A 36 12.46 3.39 -23.51
CA MET A 36 13.51 3.68 -22.53
C MET A 36 13.01 4.64 -21.45
N ALA A 37 12.21 5.66 -21.80
CA ALA A 37 11.60 6.58 -20.85
C ALA A 37 10.63 5.86 -19.91
N ASP A 38 9.82 4.94 -20.43
CA ASP A 38 8.89 4.14 -19.64
C ASP A 38 9.64 3.24 -18.64
N VAL A 39 10.73 2.60 -19.07
CA VAL A 39 11.60 1.79 -18.21
C VAL A 39 12.28 2.63 -17.14
N GLN A 40 12.79 3.82 -17.50
CA GLN A 40 13.44 4.73 -16.56
C GLN A 40 12.47 5.16 -15.46
N LYS A 41 11.27 5.60 -15.85
CA LYS A 41 10.22 6.00 -14.91
C LYS A 41 9.84 4.85 -13.97
N ALA A 42 9.60 3.65 -14.51
CA ALA A 42 9.24 2.49 -13.70
C ALA A 42 10.36 2.06 -12.75
N ALA A 43 11.62 2.21 -13.16
CA ALA A 43 12.78 1.93 -12.31
C ALA A 43 12.92 2.95 -11.18
N GLU A 44 12.76 4.24 -11.47
CA GLU A 44 12.73 5.32 -10.46
C GLU A 44 11.63 5.10 -9.45
N ASP A 45 10.43 4.82 -9.93
CA ASP A 45 9.26 4.47 -9.15
C ASP A 45 9.55 3.29 -8.21
N ALA A 46 10.32 2.29 -8.66
CA ALA A 46 10.71 1.12 -7.89
C ALA A 46 12.00 1.33 -7.04
N GLY A 47 12.64 2.49 -7.10
CA GLY A 47 13.91 2.77 -6.42
C GLY A 47 15.10 1.94 -6.93
N LEU A 48 15.02 1.45 -8.17
CA LEU A 48 16.01 0.57 -8.82
C LEU A 48 16.72 1.28 -9.97
N THR A 49 17.87 0.74 -10.38
CA THR A 49 18.43 1.10 -11.69
C THR A 49 17.59 0.50 -12.82
N PRO A 50 17.56 1.08 -14.04
CA PRO A 50 16.80 0.53 -15.19
C PRO A 50 17.15 -0.93 -15.50
N THR A 51 18.45 -1.26 -15.46
CA THR A 51 18.92 -2.64 -15.61
C THR A 51 18.46 -3.51 -14.43
N GLY A 52 18.47 -2.95 -13.24
CA GLY A 52 17.96 -3.56 -12.03
C GLY A 52 16.50 -3.99 -12.18
N PHE A 53 15.66 -3.03 -12.57
CA PHE A 53 14.25 -3.17 -12.81
C PHE A 53 13.92 -4.20 -13.89
N LEU A 54 14.51 -4.09 -15.09
CA LEU A 54 14.25 -5.01 -16.20
C LEU A 54 14.56 -6.46 -15.84
N ALA A 55 15.69 -6.67 -15.16
CA ALA A 55 16.07 -8.00 -14.76
C ALA A 55 15.15 -8.53 -13.63
N GLU A 56 14.47 -7.67 -12.87
CA GLU A 56 13.46 -8.07 -11.88
C GLU A 56 12.15 -8.44 -12.51
N ALA A 57 11.61 -7.54 -13.33
CA ALA A 57 10.41 -7.77 -14.11
C ALA A 57 10.54 -9.08 -14.94
N GLY A 58 11.64 -9.25 -15.67
CA GLY A 58 11.86 -10.44 -16.50
C GLY A 58 11.98 -11.74 -15.71
N LEU A 59 12.68 -11.72 -14.57
CA LEU A 59 12.81 -12.91 -13.72
C LEU A 59 11.49 -13.26 -13.01
N ALA A 60 10.72 -12.25 -12.62
CA ALA A 60 9.43 -12.42 -11.99
C ALA A 60 8.40 -12.99 -12.99
N ALA A 61 8.34 -12.42 -14.20
CA ALA A 61 7.53 -12.93 -15.30
C ALA A 61 7.89 -14.38 -15.66
N ALA A 62 9.18 -14.70 -15.77
CA ALA A 62 9.64 -16.07 -16.04
C ALA A 62 9.27 -17.08 -14.93
N ARG A 63 9.04 -16.61 -13.69
CA ARG A 63 8.63 -17.44 -12.54
C ARG A 63 7.12 -17.47 -12.30
N GLY A 64 6.32 -16.70 -13.06
CA GLY A 64 4.89 -16.55 -12.79
C GLY A 64 4.59 -15.89 -11.44
N THR A 65 5.53 -15.12 -10.90
CA THR A 65 5.39 -14.41 -9.62
C THR A 65 5.34 -12.92 -9.88
N PRO A 66 4.52 -12.12 -9.16
CA PRO A 66 4.62 -10.68 -9.23
C PRO A 66 6.03 -10.22 -8.81
N PRO A 67 6.65 -9.26 -9.50
CA PRO A 67 7.97 -8.75 -9.14
C PRO A 67 7.89 -8.07 -7.77
N ALA A 68 8.80 -8.39 -6.85
CA ALA A 68 8.75 -7.89 -5.47
C ALA A 68 8.86 -6.36 -5.40
N SER A 69 9.60 -5.74 -6.32
CA SER A 69 9.69 -4.28 -6.49
C SER A 69 8.48 -3.65 -7.19
N LEU A 70 7.66 -4.45 -7.87
CA LEU A 70 6.39 -4.04 -8.49
C LEU A 70 5.18 -4.40 -7.60
N ASP A 71 5.44 -4.98 -6.43
CA ASP A 71 4.45 -5.27 -5.39
C ASP A 71 4.06 -3.97 -4.63
N ARG A 72 3.94 -2.84 -5.34
CA ARG A 72 3.35 -1.58 -4.87
C ARG A 72 1.91 -1.80 -4.38
N GLY A 73 1.28 -2.87 -4.84
CA GLY A 73 0.02 -3.37 -4.31
C GLY A 73 0.12 -3.82 -2.86
N ARG A 74 1.23 -4.41 -2.39
CA ARG A 74 1.33 -4.91 -1.00
C ARG A 74 1.30 -3.81 0.06
N GLU A 75 1.96 -2.68 -0.17
CA GLU A 75 1.90 -1.55 0.78
C GLU A 75 0.49 -0.96 0.81
N GLY A 76 -0.13 -0.78 -0.37
CA GLY A 76 -1.52 -0.34 -0.47
C GLY A 76 -2.52 -1.32 0.16
N LEU A 77 -2.32 -2.62 -0.05
CA LEU A 77 -3.15 -3.69 0.51
C LEU A 77 -2.93 -3.89 2.01
N ALA A 78 -1.71 -3.72 2.51
CA ALA A 78 -1.42 -3.78 3.95
C ALA A 78 -2.00 -2.58 4.69
N GLN A 79 -1.89 -1.37 4.12
CA GLN A 79 -2.52 -0.17 4.65
C GLN A 79 -4.05 -0.32 4.63
N LEU A 80 -4.60 -0.79 3.52
CA LEU A 80 -6.03 -1.09 3.39
C LEU A 80 -6.50 -2.15 4.40
N GLN A 81 -5.71 -3.21 4.59
CA GLN A 81 -5.99 -4.26 5.55
C GLN A 81 -6.01 -3.72 6.99
N ALA A 82 -5.07 -2.84 7.35
CA ALA A 82 -5.02 -2.19 8.65
C ALA A 82 -6.27 -1.32 8.90
N GLU A 83 -6.66 -0.50 7.92
CA GLU A 83 -7.83 0.37 8.01
C GLU A 83 -9.14 -0.44 8.12
N LEU A 84 -9.27 -1.52 7.35
CA LEU A 84 -10.41 -2.43 7.46
C LEU A 84 -10.47 -3.15 8.82
N PHE A 85 -9.32 -3.50 9.40
CA PHE A 85 -9.25 -4.13 10.71
C PHE A 85 -9.68 -3.18 11.83
N ASP A 86 -9.22 -1.93 11.79
CA ASP A 86 -9.61 -0.88 12.73
C ASP A 86 -11.11 -0.60 12.65
N ALA A 87 -11.66 -0.54 11.42
CA ALA A 87 -13.08 -0.34 11.22
C ALA A 87 -13.90 -1.54 11.74
N ARG A 88 -13.44 -2.78 11.54
CA ARG A 88 -14.06 -3.99 12.11
C ARG A 88 -14.08 -3.98 13.64
N VAL A 89 -12.99 -3.53 14.27
CA VAL A 89 -12.93 -3.38 15.74
C VAL A 89 -13.92 -2.32 16.22
N ALA A 90 -14.04 -1.20 15.50
CA ALA A 90 -15.02 -0.17 15.82
C ALA A 90 -16.46 -0.69 15.77
N VAL A 91 -16.84 -1.43 14.71
CA VAL A 91 -18.17 -2.05 14.56
C VAL A 91 -18.44 -3.09 15.66
N GLY A 92 -17.45 -3.90 16.04
CA GLY A 92 -17.60 -4.87 17.14
C GLY A 92 -17.99 -4.21 18.48
N ARG A 93 -17.43 -3.02 18.77
CA ARG A 93 -17.74 -2.26 19.99
C ARG A 93 -19.17 -1.69 19.99
N ILE A 94 -19.71 -1.36 18.81
CA ILE A 94 -21.11 -0.93 18.65
C ILE A 94 -22.05 -2.04 19.09
N GLY A 95 -21.83 -3.26 18.60
CA GLY A 95 -22.63 -4.43 18.97
C GLY A 95 -22.57 -4.74 20.46
N THR A 96 -21.39 -4.65 21.07
CA THR A 96 -21.23 -4.83 22.53
C THR A 96 -21.99 -3.78 23.33
N ASN A 97 -21.88 -2.50 22.97
CA ASN A 97 -22.57 -1.42 23.67
C ASN A 97 -24.10 -1.55 23.53
N LEU A 98 -24.60 -1.90 22.35
CA LEU A 98 -26.03 -2.12 22.13
C LEU A 98 -26.56 -3.29 22.95
N ASN A 99 -25.80 -4.39 22.99
CA ASN A 99 -26.16 -5.58 23.77
C ASN A 99 -26.20 -5.29 25.28
N GLN A 100 -25.27 -4.46 25.78
CA GLN A 100 -25.28 -4.00 27.16
C GLN A 100 -26.49 -3.10 27.47
N ALA A 101 -26.88 -2.23 26.53
CA ALA A 101 -28.04 -1.38 26.69
C ALA A 101 -29.36 -2.18 26.72
N VAL A 102 -29.49 -3.19 25.85
CA VAL A 102 -30.62 -4.12 25.85
C VAL A 102 -30.67 -4.92 27.15
N ALA A 103 -29.53 -5.41 27.63
CA ALA A 103 -29.46 -6.14 28.90
C ALA A 103 -29.89 -5.26 30.09
N ALA A 104 -29.44 -4.00 30.13
CA ALA A 104 -29.83 -3.05 31.16
C ALA A 104 -31.32 -2.69 31.10
N LEU A 105 -31.87 -2.49 29.89
CA LEU A 105 -33.29 -2.27 29.67
C LEU A 105 -34.14 -3.46 30.12
N ASN A 106 -33.73 -4.69 29.77
CA ASN A 106 -34.43 -5.91 30.20
C ASN A 106 -34.38 -6.10 31.72
N ALA A 107 -33.30 -5.68 32.39
CA ALA A 107 -33.13 -5.82 33.83
C ALA A 107 -33.84 -4.74 34.64
N THR A 108 -33.92 -3.51 34.13
CA THR A 108 -34.37 -2.33 34.91
C THR A 108 -35.64 -1.67 34.37
N GLY A 109 -36.09 -2.05 33.18
CA GLY A 109 -37.20 -1.42 32.47
C GLY A 109 -36.89 -0.04 31.89
N ALA A 110 -35.67 0.47 32.09
CA ALA A 110 -35.22 1.77 31.59
C ALA A 110 -33.94 1.64 30.77
N ALA A 111 -33.81 2.47 29.73
CA ALA A 111 -32.59 2.52 28.93
C ALA A 111 -31.48 3.25 29.71
N PRO A 112 -30.20 2.87 29.55
CA PRO A 112 -29.10 3.57 30.22
C PRO A 112 -28.92 4.99 29.70
N ASP A 113 -28.61 5.94 30.59
CA ASP A 113 -28.39 7.35 30.24
C ASP A 113 -27.24 7.56 29.24
N TRP A 114 -26.26 6.65 29.22
CA TRP A 114 -25.14 6.68 28.29
C TRP A 114 -25.48 6.19 26.87
N LEU A 115 -26.67 5.61 26.65
CA LEU A 115 -27.07 5.01 25.37
C LEU A 115 -27.04 6.02 24.22
N ILE A 116 -27.55 7.23 24.46
CA ILE A 116 -27.56 8.30 23.44
C ILE A 116 -26.13 8.66 23.01
N GLN A 117 -25.21 8.76 23.97
CA GLN A 117 -23.80 9.05 23.67
C GLN A 117 -23.12 7.87 22.95
N ALA A 118 -23.45 6.64 23.34
CA ALA A 118 -22.96 5.45 22.64
C ALA A 118 -23.42 5.43 21.19
N VAL A 119 -24.71 5.68 20.91
CA VAL A 119 -25.25 5.77 19.54
C VAL A 119 -24.55 6.86 18.72
N ALA A 120 -24.36 8.06 19.28
CA ALA A 120 -23.63 9.13 18.58
C ALA A 120 -22.15 8.77 18.30
N MET A 121 -21.50 8.00 19.18
CA MET A 121 -20.17 7.45 18.89
C MET A 121 -20.22 6.38 17.80
N CYS A 122 -21.28 5.57 17.74
CA CYS A 122 -21.48 4.55 16.70
C CYS A 122 -21.63 5.20 15.32
N GLU A 123 -22.45 6.26 15.20
CA GLU A 123 -22.64 7.01 13.95
C GLU A 123 -21.34 7.60 13.42
N ARG A 124 -20.55 8.26 14.29
CA ARG A 124 -19.23 8.79 13.90
C ARG A 124 -18.26 7.72 13.42
N ARG A 125 -18.33 6.52 14.02
CA ARG A 125 -17.49 5.39 13.61
C ARG A 125 -17.96 4.74 12.31
N MET A 126 -19.27 4.73 12.04
CA MET A 126 -19.81 4.31 10.74
C MET A 126 -19.40 5.28 9.63
N GLN A 127 -19.45 6.61 9.86
CA GLN A 127 -18.95 7.59 8.90
C GLN A 127 -17.46 7.38 8.55
N ALA A 128 -16.62 7.12 9.55
CA ALA A 128 -15.20 6.82 9.32
C ALA A 128 -15.01 5.52 8.50
N LEU A 129 -15.88 4.52 8.68
CA LEU A 129 -15.87 3.30 7.86
C LEU A 129 -16.29 3.58 6.41
N ASP A 130 -17.34 4.39 6.19
CA ASP A 130 -17.80 4.78 4.85
C ASP A 130 -16.71 5.57 4.08
N GLU A 131 -15.93 6.40 4.78
CA GLU A 131 -14.78 7.10 4.22
C GLU A 131 -13.68 6.13 3.74
N VAL A 132 -13.35 5.12 4.57
CA VAL A 132 -12.39 4.08 4.22
C VAL A 132 -12.89 3.31 2.99
N ILE A 133 -14.14 2.84 2.98
CA ILE A 133 -14.77 2.13 1.85
C ILE A 133 -14.66 2.96 0.57
N SER A 134 -14.99 4.25 0.63
CA SER A 134 -14.92 5.17 -0.51
C SER A 134 -13.48 5.40 -1.00
N MET A 135 -12.49 5.33 -0.11
CA MET A 135 -11.08 5.37 -0.51
C MET A 135 -10.66 4.07 -1.20
N VAL A 136 -11.13 2.91 -0.75
CA VAL A 136 -10.88 1.63 -1.41
C VAL A 136 -11.42 1.64 -2.83
N ASP A 137 -12.69 2.02 -3.00
CA ASP A 137 -13.37 2.03 -4.30
C ASP A 137 -12.62 2.89 -5.32
N ARG A 138 -12.20 4.11 -4.91
CA ARG A 138 -11.38 5.01 -5.75
C ARG A 138 -10.00 4.47 -6.11
N ARG A 139 -9.43 3.55 -5.33
CA ARG A 139 -8.11 2.94 -5.61
C ARG A 139 -8.23 1.71 -6.50
N LEU A 140 -9.43 1.15 -6.66
CA LEU A 140 -9.70 -0.03 -7.49
C LEU A 140 -10.22 0.32 -8.90
N GLN A 141 -10.66 1.56 -9.12
CA GLN A 141 -11.05 2.13 -10.42
C GLN A 141 -9.85 2.68 -11.19
#